data_AF-A0A7H8L2K8-F1
#
_entry.id   AF-A0A7H8L2K8-F1
#
_cell.length_a   1.000
_cell.length_b   1.000
_cell.length_c   1.000
_cell.angle_alpha   90.00
_cell.angle_beta   90.00
_cell.angle_gamma   90.00
#
_symmetry.space_group_name_H-M   'P 1'
#
loop_
_entity.id
_entity.type
_entity.pdbx_description
1 polymer ?
#
loop_
_entity_poly.entity_id
_entity_poly.type
_entity_poly.pdbx_seq_one_letter_code
_entity_poly.pdbx_strand_id
1 'polypeptide(L)'
;MTGEDGIERRLAGVADGTADRDAVDRWAGRMLADDARERDETSWWALDLLHGIDLRHGPGEPYLHDEEQVRGWLAEYRRRRRAEE
;
A
#
# COMPACT_ATOMS: atom_id res chain seq x y z
N MET A 1 6.25 4.80 -17.83
CA MET A 1 6.03 3.62 -16.97
C MET A 1 5.91 4.15 -15.55
N THR A 2 4.71 4.56 -15.23
CA THR A 2 4.42 5.60 -14.23
C THR A 2 4.27 4.96 -12.85
N GLY A 3 4.58 5.67 -11.77
CA GLY A 3 4.65 5.14 -10.40
C GLY A 3 3.35 4.54 -9.83
N GLU A 4 2.24 4.61 -10.58
CA GLU A 4 0.90 4.11 -10.25
C GLU A 4 0.84 2.57 -10.28
N ASP A 5 1.54 1.92 -11.22
CA ASP A 5 1.73 0.46 -11.25
C ASP A 5 2.49 -0.06 -10.02
N GLY A 6 3.21 0.83 -9.33
CA GLY A 6 4.01 0.50 -8.15
C GLY A 6 3.19 0.25 -6.89
N ILE A 7 2.09 1.00 -6.71
CA ILE A 7 1.21 0.90 -5.55
C ILE A 7 0.33 -0.34 -5.69
N GLU A 8 -0.37 -0.48 -6.82
CA GLU A 8 -1.28 -1.61 -7.04
C GLU A 8 -0.56 -2.95 -6.95
N ARG A 9 0.63 -3.05 -7.57
CA ARG A 9 1.45 -4.27 -7.52
C ARG A 9 1.84 -4.66 -6.11
N ARG A 10 2.10 -3.69 -5.23
CA ARG A 10 2.47 -3.95 -3.83
C ARG A 10 1.27 -4.35 -3.00
N LEU A 11 0.14 -3.67 -3.17
CA LEU A 11 -1.13 -4.08 -2.56
C LEU A 11 -1.47 -5.53 -2.95
N ALA A 12 -1.38 -5.85 -4.25
CA ALA A 12 -1.60 -7.21 -4.74
C ALA A 12 -0.60 -8.22 -4.16
N GLY A 13 0.69 -7.88 -4.11
CA GLY A 13 1.71 -8.75 -3.53
C GLY A 13 1.52 -9.02 -2.04
N VAL A 14 1.12 -8.01 -1.26
CA VAL A 14 0.82 -8.19 0.17
C VAL A 14 -0.47 -9.00 0.35
N ALA A 15 -1.49 -8.76 -0.46
CA ALA A 15 -2.76 -9.49 -0.46
C ALA A 15 -2.63 -10.98 -0.83
N ASP A 16 -1.60 -11.33 -1.59
CA ASP A 16 -1.28 -12.69 -2.03
C ASP A 16 -0.23 -13.36 -1.12
N GLY A 17 0.32 -12.62 -0.14
CA GLY A 17 1.39 -13.11 0.73
C GLY A 17 2.75 -13.27 0.03
N THR A 18 2.90 -12.77 -1.20
CA THR A 18 4.12 -12.88 -2.01
C THR A 18 5.07 -11.69 -1.85
N ALA A 19 4.61 -10.57 -1.31
CA ALA A 19 5.44 -9.42 -0.99
C ALA A 19 5.79 -9.36 0.50
N ASP A 20 7.05 -9.00 0.79
CA ASP A 20 7.50 -8.73 2.15
C ASP A 20 6.94 -7.40 2.66
N ARG A 21 6.28 -7.43 3.83
CA ARG A 21 5.59 -6.28 4.41
C ARG A 21 6.55 -5.19 4.88
N ASP A 22 7.71 -5.53 5.45
CA ASP A 22 8.75 -4.54 5.84
C ASP A 22 9.30 -3.84 4.60
N ALA A 23 9.57 -4.58 3.53
CA ALA A 23 10.04 -4.00 2.27
C ALA A 23 9.01 -3.06 1.63
N VAL A 24 7.72 -3.38 1.75
CA VAL A 24 6.61 -2.55 1.26
C VAL A 24 6.44 -1.31 2.12
N ASP A 25 6.48 -1.43 3.46
CA ASP A 25 6.43 -0.28 4.38
C ASP A 25 7.55 0.72 4.07
N ARG A 26 8.80 0.25 4.03
CA ARG A 26 9.96 1.13 3.77
C ARG A 26 9.88 1.78 2.40
N TRP A 27 9.32 1.08 1.42
CA TRP A 27 9.08 1.66 0.11
C TRP A 27 8.00 2.75 0.17
N ALA A 28 6.90 2.51 0.88
CA ALA A 28 5.83 3.48 1.07
C ALA A 28 6.35 4.74 1.78
N GLY A 29 7.10 4.59 2.87
CA GLY A 29 7.73 5.71 3.59
C GLY A 29 8.67 6.53 2.69
N ARG A 30 9.48 5.89 1.84
CA ARG A 30 10.31 6.59 0.85
C ARG A 30 9.49 7.34 -0.18
N MET A 31 8.37 6.78 -0.61
CA MET A 31 7.47 7.46 -1.55
C MET A 31 6.81 8.66 -0.89
N LEU A 32 6.27 8.53 0.33
CA LEU A 32 5.68 9.63 1.08
C LEU A 32 6.66 10.77 1.33
N ALA A 33 7.95 10.47 1.56
CA ALA A 33 9.00 11.47 1.72
C ALA A 33 9.44 12.16 0.42
N ASP A 34 9.09 11.59 -0.74
CA ASP A 34 9.41 12.16 -2.05
C ASP A 34 8.32 13.16 -2.47
N ASP A 35 8.50 14.41 -2.03
CA ASP A 35 7.59 15.54 -2.26
C ASP A 35 7.64 16.07 -3.71
N ALA A 36 8.71 15.74 -4.44
CA ALA A 36 8.91 16.15 -5.83
C ALA A 36 7.96 15.46 -6.83
N ARG A 37 7.24 14.43 -6.38
CA ARG A 37 6.32 13.67 -7.21
C ARG A 37 4.89 14.13 -6.96
N GLU A 38 4.30 14.79 -7.96
CA GLU A 38 2.86 15.02 -7.99
C GLU A 38 2.12 13.67 -7.94
N ARG A 39 1.22 13.54 -6.96
CA ARG A 39 0.42 12.34 -6.70
C ARG A 39 -1.02 12.74 -6.44
N ASP A 40 -1.95 12.00 -7.03
CA ASP A 40 -3.38 12.14 -6.79
C ASP A 40 -3.77 11.70 -5.38
N GLU A 41 -4.97 12.06 -4.92
CA GLU A 41 -5.43 11.74 -3.57
C GLU A 41 -5.44 10.22 -3.32
N THR A 42 -5.80 9.43 -4.35
CA THR A 42 -5.85 7.98 -4.26
C THR A 42 -4.46 7.38 -4.04
N SER A 43 -3.43 7.96 -4.68
CA SER A 43 -2.04 7.54 -4.50
C SER A 43 -1.55 7.86 -3.09
N TRP A 44 -1.89 9.05 -2.56
CA TRP A 44 -1.57 9.43 -1.19
C TRP A 44 -2.22 8.50 -0.17
N TRP A 45 -3.52 8.26 -0.31
CA TRP A 45 -4.28 7.36 0.57
C TRP A 45 -3.70 5.94 0.59
N ALA A 46 -3.34 5.40 -0.57
CA ALA A 46 -2.80 4.03 -0.63
C ALA A 46 -1.37 3.94 -0.09
N LEU A 47 -0.55 4.97 -0.27
CA LEU A 47 0.79 5.01 0.33
C LEU A 47 0.73 5.12 1.86
N ASP A 48 -0.23 5.88 2.39
CA ASP A 48 -0.49 5.97 3.82
C ASP A 48 -0.88 4.61 4.40
N LEU A 49 -1.75 3.85 3.73
CA LEU A 49 -2.10 2.48 4.14
C LEU A 49 -0.95 1.47 4.06
N LEU A 50 -0.09 1.61 3.05
CA LEU A 50 1.09 0.75 2.91
C LEU A 50 2.18 1.10 3.92
N HIS A 51 2.19 2.34 4.42
CA HIS A 51 3.08 2.76 5.48
C HIS A 51 2.53 2.25 6.83
N GLY A 52 3.27 1.36 7.48
CA GLY A 52 2.83 0.64 8.67
C GLY A 52 2.16 -0.71 8.40
N ILE A 53 2.20 -1.22 7.17
CA ILE A 53 1.66 -2.56 6.83
C ILE A 53 2.39 -3.70 7.55
N ASP A 54 3.61 -3.45 8.03
CA ASP A 54 4.43 -4.39 8.79
C ASP A 54 4.17 -4.35 10.31
N LEU A 55 3.35 -3.41 10.77
CA LEU A 55 3.06 -3.23 12.19
C LEU A 55 2.26 -4.43 12.70
N ARG A 56 2.57 -4.81 13.94
CA ARG A 56 1.95 -5.92 14.68
C ARG A 56 1.40 -5.41 15.99
N HIS A 57 0.43 -6.13 16.56
CA HIS A 57 -0.08 -5.83 17.90
C HIS A 57 1.00 -5.95 18.99
N GLY A 58 2.00 -6.79 18.76
CA GLY A 58 3.12 -7.02 19.65
C GLY A 58 4.20 -7.94 19.04
N PRO A 59 5.29 -8.21 19.77
CA PRO A 59 6.35 -9.10 19.31
C PRO A 59 5.82 -10.53 19.15
N GLY A 60 5.83 -11.04 17.92
CA GLY A 60 5.32 -12.37 17.59
C GLY A 60 3.81 -12.46 17.39
N GLU A 61 3.08 -11.35 17.55
CA GLU A 61 1.65 -11.28 17.26
C GLU A 61 1.39 -11.10 15.75
N PRO A 62 0.17 -11.41 15.27
CA PRO A 62 -0.21 -11.14 13.89
C PRO A 62 -0.07 -9.65 13.54
N TYR A 63 0.05 -9.40 12.23
CA TYR A 63 0.01 -8.04 11.69
C TYR A 63 -1.31 -7.36 12.05
N LEU A 64 -1.28 -6.05 12.23
CA LEU A 64 -2.49 -5.24 12.44
C LEU A 64 -3.48 -5.37 11.27
N HIS A 65 -2.95 -5.67 10.09
CA HIS A 65 -3.69 -5.78 8.86
C HIS A 65 -3.45 -7.13 8.20
N ASP A 66 -4.44 -8.00 8.19
CA ASP A 66 -4.38 -9.29 7.49
C ASP A 66 -4.55 -9.14 5.97
N GLU A 67 -4.24 -10.19 5.23
CA GLU A 67 -4.30 -10.21 3.76
C GLU A 67 -5.69 -9.89 3.21
N GLU A 68 -6.75 -10.24 3.95
CA GLU A 68 -8.13 -9.94 3.57
C GLU A 68 -8.42 -8.45 3.63
N GLN A 69 -7.98 -7.75 4.69
CA GLN A 69 -8.06 -6.29 4.75
C GLN A 69 -7.32 -5.63 3.58
N VAL A 70 -6.13 -6.14 3.25
CA VAL A 70 -5.32 -5.62 2.14
C VAL A 70 -6.01 -5.85 0.78
N ARG A 71 -6.70 -6.99 0.59
CA ARG A 71 -7.53 -7.23 -0.60
C ARG A 71 -8.68 -6.22 -0.71
N GLY A 72 -9.30 -5.87 0.42
CA GLY A 72 -10.30 -4.81 0.49
C GLY A 72 -9.74 -3.47 0.03
N TRP A 73 -8.53 -3.12 0.48
CA TRP A 73 -7.87 -1.88 0.06
C TRP A 73 -7.49 -1.88 -1.42
N LEU A 74 -7.05 -3.01 -1.97
CA LEU A 74 -6.77 -3.15 -3.40
C LEU A 74 -8.02 -2.91 -4.26
N ALA A 75 -9.16 -3.46 -3.84
CA ALA A 75 -10.43 -3.25 -4.53
C ALA A 75 -10.89 -1.79 -4.45
N GLU A 76 -10.76 -1.17 -3.28
CA GLU A 76 -11.03 0.24 -3.05
C GLU A 76 -10.11 1.15 -3.89
N TYR A 77 -8.80 0.88 -3.92
CA TYR A 77 -7.83 1.61 -4.74
C TYR A 77 -8.25 1.60 -6.22
N ARG A 78 -8.55 0.42 -6.77
CA ARG A 78 -9.03 0.29 -8.16
C ARG A 78 -10.33 1.03 -8.42
N ARG A 79 -11.22 1.12 -7.43
CA ARG A 79 -12.48 1.86 -7.55
C ARG A 79 -12.23 3.36 -7.60
N ARG A 80 -11.39 3.89 -6.72
CA ARG A 80 -11.05 5.31 -6.67
C ARG A 80 -10.30 5.75 -7.92
N ARG A 81 -9.31 4.96 -8.37
CA ARG A 81 -8.58 5.25 -9.62
C ARG A 81 -9.53 5.42 -10.81
N ARG A 82 -10.48 4.50 -11.00
CA ARG A 82 -11.49 4.63 -12.06
C ARG A 82 -12.46 5.80 -11.91
N ALA A 83 -12.60 6.35 -10.70
CA ALA A 83 -13.44 7.51 -10.45
C ALA A 83 -12.71 8.84 -10.69
N GLU A 84 -11.37 8.81 -10.70
CA GLU A 84 -10.50 9.95 -11.03
C GLU A 84 -10.13 10.01 -12.53
N GLU A 85 -10.40 8.92 -13.29
CA GLU A 85 -10.22 8.82 -14.75
C GLU A 85 -11.30 9.55 -15.56
#